data_AF-A0AAV6CPV9-F1
#
_entry.id   AF-A0AAV6CPV9-F1
#
_cell.length_a   1.000
_cell.length_b   1.000
_cell.length_c   1.000
_cell.angle_alpha   90.00
_cell.angle_beta   90.00
_cell.angle_gamma   90.00
#
_symmetry.space_group_name_H-M   'P 1'
#
loop_
_entity.id
_entity.type
_entity.pdbx_description
1 polymer ?
#
loop_
_entity_poly.entity_id
_entity_poly.type
_entity_poly.pdbx_seq_one_letter_code
_entity_poly.pdbx_strand_id
1 'polypeptide(L)'
;MSESEIIWRPTPEVIERARLTKFMRAHGVASLEALQRRSVDDAEWYWDAVSKYLGFRWMNPYGRVLDTSRGIAFPRWFEGGLMNLSDNCVDRHVDEGRGEQPAIIWEAEDGHVR
;
A
#
# COMPACT_ATOMS: atom_id res chain seq x y z
N MET A 1 -3.07 20.60 -31.18
CA MET A 1 -3.37 19.99 -29.88
C MET A 1 -2.53 20.73 -28.85
N SER A 2 -3.13 21.49 -27.94
CA SER A 2 -2.36 22.17 -26.89
C SER A 2 -1.77 21.09 -25.99
N GLU A 3 -0.44 21.09 -25.87
CA GLU A 3 0.23 20.39 -24.78
C GLU A 3 -0.32 20.96 -23.48
N SER A 4 -0.88 20.09 -22.64
CA SER A 4 -1.33 20.47 -21.31
C SER A 4 -0.09 20.74 -20.47
N GLU A 5 0.14 22.01 -20.14
CA GLU A 5 1.26 22.42 -19.29
C GLU A 5 1.07 21.85 -17.88
N ILE A 6 2.12 21.22 -17.35
CA ILE A 6 2.12 20.70 -15.97
C ILE A 6 2.25 21.88 -15.02
N ILE A 7 1.14 22.26 -14.37
CA ILE A 7 1.07 23.42 -13.47
C ILE A 7 1.77 23.25 -12.12
N TRP A 8 2.16 22.02 -11.76
CA TRP A 8 2.81 21.74 -10.48
C TRP A 8 3.68 20.48 -10.53
N ARG A 9 4.81 20.52 -9.82
CA ARG A 9 5.68 19.35 -9.56
C ARG A 9 6.05 19.32 -8.07
N PRO A 10 6.20 18.13 -7.47
CA PRO A 10 6.65 18.02 -6.10
C PRO A 10 8.06 18.57 -5.95
N THR A 11 8.32 19.28 -4.86
CA THR A 11 9.67 19.75 -4.53
C THR A 11 10.57 18.58 -4.13
N PRO A 12 11.90 18.72 -4.18
CA PRO A 12 12.83 17.69 -3.71
C PRO A 12 12.54 17.22 -2.27
N GLU A 13 12.14 18.13 -1.38
CA GLU A 13 11.81 17.79 0.01
C GLU A 13 10.54 16.93 0.10
N VAL A 14 9.55 17.19 -0.75
CA VAL A 14 8.34 16.38 -0.84
C VAL A 14 8.66 14.97 -1.34
N ILE A 15 9.52 14.88 -2.36
CA ILE A 15 9.99 13.59 -2.89
C ILE A 15 10.75 12.82 -1.82
N GLU A 16 11.66 13.47 -1.09
CA GLU A 16 12.49 12.85 -0.07
C GLU A 16 11.66 12.22 1.07
N ARG A 17 10.65 12.95 1.57
CA ARG A 17 9.82 12.48 2.69
C ARG A 17 8.73 11.47 2.28
N ALA A 18 8.50 11.26 0.99
CA ALA A 18 7.44 10.40 0.51
C ALA A 18 7.65 8.94 0.97
N ARG A 19 6.57 8.29 1.43
CA ARG A 19 6.60 6.86 1.79
C ARG A 19 7.01 5.99 0.60
N LEU A 20 6.64 6.39 -0.61
CA LEU A 20 7.02 5.71 -1.85
C LEU A 20 8.53 5.76 -2.11
N THR A 21 9.18 6.89 -1.82
CA THR A 21 10.66 7.00 -1.90
C THR A 21 11.35 6.06 -0.94
N LYS A 22 10.83 5.93 0.29
CA LYS A 22 11.32 4.95 1.26
C LYS A 22 11.15 3.51 0.78
N PHE A 23 9.98 3.18 0.21
CA PHE A 23 9.72 1.87 -0.41
C PHE A 23 10.70 1.56 -1.55
N MET A 24 10.86 2.50 -2.49
CA MET A 24 11.80 2.35 -3.62
C MET A 24 13.21 2.09 -3.13
N ARG A 25 13.71 2.84 -2.15
CA ARG A 25 15.05 2.62 -1.56
C ARG A 25 15.19 1.26 -0.90
N ALA A 26 14.20 0.85 -0.10
CA ALA A 26 14.20 -0.46 0.56
C ALA A 26 14.27 -1.63 -0.43
N HIS A 27 13.80 -1.42 -1.67
CA HIS A 27 13.78 -2.42 -2.73
C HIS A 27 14.78 -2.17 -3.86
N GLY A 28 15.72 -1.22 -3.69
CA GLY A 28 16.76 -0.91 -4.68
C GLY A 28 16.22 -0.38 -6.01
N VAL A 29 15.07 0.28 -6.01
CA VAL A 29 14.44 0.82 -7.21
C VAL A 29 14.83 2.29 -7.40
N ALA A 30 15.38 2.62 -8.57
CA ALA A 30 16.04 3.90 -8.81
C ALA A 30 15.10 5.08 -9.13
N SER A 31 13.91 4.82 -9.66
CA SER A 31 12.95 5.87 -10.03
C SER A 31 11.50 5.38 -9.97
N LEU A 32 10.55 6.31 -10.00
CA LEU A 32 9.13 6.01 -10.05
C LEU A 32 8.76 5.24 -11.33
N GLU A 33 9.34 5.61 -12.47
CA GLU A 33 9.12 4.93 -13.75
C GLU A 33 9.67 3.49 -13.70
N ALA A 34 10.83 3.29 -13.07
CA ALA A 34 11.40 1.96 -12.87
C ALA A 34 10.52 1.11 -11.95
N LEU A 35 9.97 1.70 -10.87
CA LEU A 35 9.03 1.03 -9.99
C LEU A 35 7.75 0.65 -10.73
N GLN A 36 7.16 1.59 -11.47
CA GLN A 36 5.93 1.38 -12.21
C GLN A 36 6.10 0.23 -13.22
N ARG A 37 7.16 0.26 -14.03
CA ARG A 37 7.46 -0.81 -14.98
C ARG A 37 7.57 -2.17 -14.27
N ARG A 38 8.42 -2.26 -13.22
CA ARG A 38 8.60 -3.51 -12.49
C ARG A 38 7.31 -4.00 -11.83
N SER A 39 6.48 -3.10 -11.32
CA SER A 39 5.21 -3.47 -10.67
C SER A 39 4.20 -4.11 -11.61
N VAL A 40 4.27 -3.79 -12.91
CA VAL A 40 3.41 -4.37 -13.94
C VAL A 40 4.05 -5.65 -14.49
N ASP A 41 5.34 -5.62 -14.78
CA ASP A 41 6.07 -6.75 -15.35
C ASP A 41 6.19 -7.93 -14.36
N ASP A 42 6.27 -7.63 -13.06
CA ASP A 42 6.40 -8.60 -11.96
C ASP A 42 5.43 -8.26 -10.82
N ALA A 43 4.15 -8.50 -11.08
CA ALA A 43 3.07 -8.22 -10.13
C ALA A 43 3.14 -9.08 -8.86
N GLU A 44 3.64 -10.31 -8.95
CA GLU A 44 3.81 -11.20 -7.79
C GLU A 44 4.84 -10.63 -6.82
N TRP A 45 6.01 -10.22 -7.32
CA TRP A 45 7.02 -9.55 -6.51
C TRP A 45 6.47 -8.26 -5.88
N TYR A 46 5.78 -7.44 -6.67
CA TYR A 46 5.33 -6.12 -6.19
C TYR A 46 4.34 -6.27 -5.04
N TRP A 47 3.33 -7.13 -5.18
CA TRP A 47 2.32 -7.30 -4.14
C TRP A 47 2.83 -8.04 -2.91
N ASP A 48 3.79 -8.96 -3.05
CA ASP A 48 4.53 -9.52 -1.92
C ASP A 48 5.33 -8.45 -1.16
N ALA A 49 6.08 -7.62 -1.89
CA ALA A 49 6.86 -6.53 -1.32
C ALA A 49 5.97 -5.51 -0.60
N VAL A 50 4.85 -5.13 -1.21
CA VAL A 50 3.86 -4.22 -0.60
C VAL A 50 3.26 -4.84 0.66
N SER A 51 2.85 -6.12 0.62
CA SER A 51 2.28 -6.79 1.79
C SER A 51 3.24 -6.78 2.98
N LYS A 52 4.52 -7.08 2.74
CA LYS A 52 5.58 -7.08 3.76
C LYS A 52 5.90 -5.66 4.24
N TYR A 53 6.03 -4.71 3.33
CA TYR A 53 6.38 -3.32 3.67
C TYR A 53 5.28 -2.61 4.47
N LEU A 54 4.02 -2.86 4.15
CA LEU A 54 2.86 -2.34 4.91
C LEU A 54 2.58 -3.15 6.19
N GLY A 55 3.30 -4.25 6.39
CA GLY A 55 3.20 -5.10 7.57
C GLY A 55 1.85 -5.80 7.69
N PHE A 56 1.22 -6.20 6.59
CA PHE A 56 -0.07 -6.88 6.63
C PHE A 56 0.02 -8.14 7.51
N ARG A 57 -0.90 -8.23 8.48
CA ARG A 57 -1.03 -9.39 9.35
C ARG A 57 -1.85 -10.46 8.64
N TRP A 58 -1.18 -11.58 8.40
CA TRP A 58 -1.78 -12.80 7.90
C TRP A 58 -1.90 -13.79 9.06
N MET A 59 -3.12 -14.23 9.36
CA MET A 59 -3.37 -15.32 10.31
C MET A 59 -2.85 -16.65 9.76
N ASN A 60 -3.02 -16.85 8.44
CA ASN A 60 -2.35 -17.91 7.69
C ASN A 60 -1.57 -17.28 6.53
N PRO A 61 -0.25 -17.51 6.41
CA PRO A 61 0.53 -17.00 5.28
C PRO A 61 -0.02 -17.52 3.95
N TYR A 62 0.00 -16.68 2.92
CA TYR A 62 -0.31 -17.10 1.56
C TYR A 62 0.81 -17.95 0.97
N GLY A 63 0.45 -18.91 0.11
CA GLY A 63 1.41 -19.74 -0.62
C GLY A 63 1.82 -19.14 -1.96
N ARG A 64 0.91 -18.39 -2.60
CA ARG A 64 1.15 -17.74 -3.90
C ARG A 64 0.48 -16.38 -3.95
N VAL A 65 1.13 -15.38 -4.54
CA VAL A 65 0.62 -14.00 -4.58
C VAL A 65 -0.41 -13.82 -5.68
N LEU A 66 -0.15 -14.33 -6.88
CA LEU A 66 -1.08 -14.21 -8.00
C LEU A 66 -1.10 -15.49 -8.82
N ASP A 67 -2.29 -16.02 -9.05
CA ASP A 67 -2.54 -17.04 -10.04
C ASP A 67 -3.52 -16.55 -11.11
N THR A 68 -3.04 -16.54 -12.35
CA THR A 68 -3.80 -16.20 -13.56
C THR A 68 -4.06 -17.42 -14.45
N SER A 69 -3.86 -18.64 -13.96
CA SER A 69 -4.06 -19.88 -14.72
C SER A 69 -5.46 -20.02 -15.33
N ARG A 70 -6.47 -19.36 -14.74
CA ARG A 70 -7.85 -19.31 -15.23
C ARG A 70 -8.15 -18.13 -16.16
N GLY A 71 -7.11 -17.45 -16.64
CA GLY A 71 -7.19 -16.23 -17.45
C GLY A 71 -7.12 -14.96 -16.60
N ILE A 72 -6.60 -13.88 -17.18
CA ILE A 72 -6.39 -12.59 -16.51
C ILE A 72 -7.69 -11.94 -16.01
N ALA A 73 -8.85 -12.36 -16.53
CA ALA A 73 -10.16 -11.92 -16.07
C ALA A 73 -10.61 -12.58 -14.76
N PHE A 74 -9.96 -13.68 -14.35
CA PHE A 74 -10.26 -14.43 -13.13
C PHE A 74 -9.01 -14.64 -12.27
N PRO A 75 -8.30 -13.57 -11.88
CA PRO A 75 -7.10 -13.70 -11.07
C PRO A 75 -7.45 -14.17 -9.66
N ARG A 76 -6.61 -15.03 -9.09
CA ARG A 76 -6.67 -15.41 -7.68
C ARG A 76 -5.47 -14.78 -6.97
N TRP A 77 -5.74 -13.94 -5.99
CA TRP A 77 -4.72 -13.21 -5.25
C TRP A 77 -4.52 -13.83 -3.86
N PHE A 78 -3.26 -13.91 -3.43
CA PHE A 78 -2.84 -14.39 -2.11
C PHE A 78 -3.44 -15.74 -1.74
N GLU A 79 -3.33 -16.72 -2.65
CA GLU A 79 -3.93 -18.05 -2.47
C GLU A 79 -3.42 -18.75 -1.21
N GLY A 80 -4.37 -19.30 -0.43
CA GLY A 80 -4.11 -19.90 0.87
C GLY A 80 -3.97 -18.88 2.01
N GLY A 81 -3.85 -17.58 1.71
CA GLY A 81 -3.76 -16.53 2.70
C GLY A 81 -5.07 -16.37 3.47
N LEU A 82 -4.97 -16.27 4.79
CA LEU A 82 -6.10 -15.93 5.66
C LEU A 82 -5.75 -14.69 6.47
N MET A 83 -6.59 -13.66 6.38
CA MET A 83 -6.46 -12.44 7.17
C MET A 83 -7.83 -11.93 7.61
N ASN A 84 -7.81 -11.05 8.62
CA ASN A 84 -8.98 -10.30 9.04
C ASN A 84 -8.68 -8.81 8.81
N LEU A 85 -9.61 -8.11 8.15
CA LEU A 85 -9.44 -6.69 7.85
C LEU A 85 -9.53 -5.84 9.12
N SER A 86 -10.46 -6.14 10.03
CA SER A 86 -10.56 -5.47 11.32
C SER A 86 -9.27 -5.63 12.13
N ASP A 87 -8.67 -6.83 12.17
CA ASP A 87 -7.36 -7.03 12.82
C ASP A 87 -6.28 -6.12 12.23
N ASN A 88 -6.19 -6.03 10.91
CA ASN A 88 -5.20 -5.18 10.24
C ASN A 88 -5.45 -3.68 10.47
N CYS A 89 -6.70 -3.27 10.58
CA CYS A 89 -7.12 -1.87 10.69
C CYS A 89 -7.22 -1.36 12.13
N VAL A 90 -7.49 -2.23 13.11
CA VAL A 90 -7.79 -1.84 14.49
C VAL A 90 -6.89 -2.61 15.45
N ASP A 91 -7.08 -3.91 15.60
CA ASP A 91 -6.45 -4.74 16.66
C ASP A 91 -4.92 -4.64 16.60
N ARG A 92 -4.33 -4.73 15.41
CA ARG A 92 -2.89 -4.52 15.19
C ARG A 92 -2.37 -3.21 15.75
N HIS A 93 -3.13 -2.14 15.58
CA HIS A 93 -2.72 -0.82 16.06
C HIS A 93 -2.78 -0.74 17.57
N VAL A 94 -3.79 -1.34 18.19
CA VAL A 94 -3.91 -1.45 19.65
C VAL A 94 -2.75 -2.27 20.23
N ASP A 95 -2.49 -3.45 19.69
CA ASP A 95 -1.41 -4.36 20.12
C ASP A 95 -0.02 -3.72 20.02
N GLU A 96 0.19 -2.88 19.01
CA GLU A 96 1.44 -2.13 18.80
C GLU A 96 1.55 -0.88 19.69
N GLY A 97 0.69 -0.75 20.70
CA GLY A 97 0.72 0.31 21.70
C GLY A 97 0.07 1.62 21.27
N ARG A 98 -0.73 1.62 20.19
CA ARG A 98 -1.46 2.81 19.71
C ARG A 98 -2.93 2.84 20.12
N GLY A 99 -3.31 2.09 21.16
CA GLY A 99 -4.70 2.01 21.62
C GLY A 99 -5.32 3.35 22.02
N GLU A 100 -4.51 4.27 22.55
CA GLU A 100 -4.95 5.62 22.95
C GLU A 100 -4.85 6.65 21.80
N GLN A 101 -4.36 6.25 20.62
CA GLN A 101 -4.27 7.16 19.48
C GLN A 101 -5.66 7.32 18.83
N PRO A 102 -6.16 8.56 18.64
CA PRO A 102 -7.41 8.76 17.92
C PRO A 102 -7.36 8.14 16.52
N ALA A 103 -8.27 7.20 16.26
CA ALA A 103 -8.40 6.52 14.96
C ALA A 103 -9.40 7.21 14.03
N ILE A 104 -10.40 7.87 14.61
CA ILE A 104 -11.46 8.59 13.90
C ILE A 104 -11.50 10.01 14.48
N ILE A 105 -11.51 10.99 13.60
CA ILE A 105 -11.85 12.38 13.92
C ILE A 105 -13.27 12.57 13.38
N TRP A 106 -14.24 12.68 14.28
CA TRP A 106 -15.64 12.89 13.95
C TRP A 106 -15.96 14.39 13.98
N GLU A 107 -16.55 14.90 12.90
CA GLU A 107 -16.99 16.29 12.77
C GLU A 107 -18.52 16.32 12.56
N ALA A 108 -19.21 17.05 13.43
CA ALA A 108 -20.66 17.25 13.38
C ALA A 108 -21.06 18.34 12.36
N GLU A 109 -22.35 18.41 12.04
CA GLU A 109 -22.88 19.43 11.10
C GLU A 109 -22.66 20.87 11.58
N ASP A 110 -22.56 21.09 12.90
CA ASP A 110 -22.27 22.40 13.50
C ASP A 110 -20.77 22.72 13.57
N GLY A 111 -19.91 21.84 13.02
CA GLY A 111 -18.45 21.96 13.04
C GLY A 111 -17.79 21.50 14.34
N HIS A 112 -18.53 20.88 15.27
CA HIS A 112 -17.93 20.32 16.47
C HIS A 112 -17.11 19.06 16.15
N VAL A 113 -15.86 19.01 16.61
CA VAL A 113 -14.91 17.91 16.33
C VAL A 113 -14.63 17.08 17.59
N ARG A 114 -14.61 15.75 17.47
CA ARG A 114 -14.20 14.78 18.50
C ARG A 114 -13.24 13.73 17.99
#